data_AF-A0A1V0QWV4-F1
#
_entry.id   AF-A0A1V0QWV4-F1
#
_cell.length_a   1.000
_cell.length_b   1.000
_cell.length_c   1.000
_cell.angle_alpha   90.00
_cell.angle_beta   90.00
_cell.angle_gamma   90.00
#
_symmetry.space_group_name_H-M   'P 1'
#
loop_
_entity.id
_entity.type
_entity.pdbx_description
1 polymer ?
#
loop_
_entity_poly.entity_id
_entity_poly.type
_entity_poly.pdbx_seq_one_letter_code
_entity_poly.pdbx_strand_id
1 'polypeptide(L)'
;MRAAIDGAQAGRRVEEVLDRLAATGDRAACEAAEELVRVLMDFYGAGLARIVEKAGEGPLKAVADDELVASLLSLHGLHPEDVHTRIGRALAAHGEPLELLGFDERTGVLRLRPSAAPTGCGCGSGGQDGAGRTLEDSLACFAPEVTSVEREPAAAPAPALLQIGTRPPSPARVP
;
A
#
# COMPACT_ATOMS: atom_id res chain seq x y z
N MET A 1 -20.04 -16.50 10.56
CA MET A 1 -19.35 -15.47 9.76
C MET A 1 -18.40 -16.20 8.84
N ARG A 2 -18.75 -16.36 7.55
CA ARG A 2 -17.81 -16.92 6.56
C ARG A 2 -16.59 -16.01 6.56
N ALA A 3 -15.38 -16.57 6.62
CA ALA A 3 -14.17 -15.77 6.39
C ALA A 3 -14.41 -14.98 5.09
N ALA A 4 -14.37 -13.66 5.18
CA ALA A 4 -14.43 -12.82 4.00
C ALA A 4 -13.36 -13.32 3.05
N ILE A 5 -13.73 -13.63 1.81
CA ILE A 5 -12.73 -13.94 0.80
C ILE A 5 -11.85 -12.70 0.70
N ASP A 6 -10.59 -12.82 1.08
CA ASP A 6 -9.61 -11.75 0.89
C ASP A 6 -9.31 -11.68 -0.62
N GLY A 7 -9.46 -10.50 -1.22
CA GLY A 7 -9.20 -10.28 -2.63
C GLY A 7 -7.77 -10.65 -3.02
N ALA A 8 -6.80 -10.38 -2.14
CA ALA A 8 -5.41 -10.75 -2.36
C ALA A 8 -5.23 -12.27 -2.32
N GLN A 9 -5.91 -12.97 -1.40
CA GLN A 9 -5.92 -14.43 -1.37
C GLN A 9 -6.57 -15.05 -2.62
N ALA A 10 -7.67 -14.47 -3.09
CA ALA A 10 -8.32 -14.91 -4.32
C ALA A 10 -7.41 -14.73 -5.53
N GLY A 11 -6.73 -13.58 -5.65
CA GLY A 11 -5.76 -13.30 -6.71
C GLY A 11 -4.62 -14.33 -6.74
N ARG A 12 -3.95 -14.55 -5.59
CA ARG A 12 -2.90 -15.59 -5.46
C ARG A 12 -3.40 -16.96 -5.88
N ARG A 13 -4.65 -17.31 -5.53
CA ARG A 13 -5.22 -18.61 -5.90
C ARG A 13 -5.46 -18.74 -7.41
N VAL A 14 -5.83 -17.65 -8.08
CA VAL A 14 -5.96 -17.61 -9.54
C VAL A 14 -4.59 -17.80 -10.19
N GLU A 15 -3.56 -17.07 -9.72
CA GLU A 15 -2.18 -17.21 -10.20
C GLU A 15 -1.66 -18.64 -10.04
N GLU A 16 -1.83 -19.26 -8.87
CA GLU A 16 -1.45 -20.67 -8.64
C GLU A 16 -2.14 -21.66 -9.59
N VAL A 17 -3.38 -21.36 -10.02
CA VAL A 17 -4.09 -22.19 -10.99
C VAL A 17 -3.49 -22.01 -12.38
N LEU A 18 -3.23 -20.76 -12.79
CA LEU A 18 -2.62 -20.44 -14.07
C LEU A 18 -1.20 -21.01 -14.18
N ASP A 19 -0.38 -20.89 -13.13
CA ASP A 19 0.97 -21.47 -13.09
C ASP A 19 0.96 -22.99 -13.23
N ARG A 20 0.00 -23.66 -12.58
CA ARG A 20 -0.16 -25.12 -12.71
C ARG A 20 -0.59 -25.51 -14.12
N LEU A 21 -1.44 -24.72 -14.78
CA LEU A 21 -1.78 -24.93 -16.18
C LEU A 21 -0.56 -24.74 -17.08
N ALA A 22 0.21 -23.67 -16.87
CA ALA A 22 1.45 -23.41 -17.60
C ALA A 22 2.48 -24.54 -17.45
N ALA A 23 2.60 -25.11 -16.25
CA ALA A 23 3.50 -26.22 -15.97
C ALA A 23 3.16 -27.51 -16.75
N THR A 24 1.95 -27.65 -17.29
CA THR A 24 1.59 -28.79 -18.16
C THR A 24 2.22 -28.70 -19.55
N GLY A 25 2.65 -27.51 -19.98
CA GLY A 25 3.14 -27.25 -21.34
C GLY A 25 2.05 -27.16 -22.40
N ASP A 26 0.76 -27.27 -22.04
CA ASP A 26 -0.36 -27.11 -22.95
C ASP A 26 -0.68 -25.63 -23.17
N ARG A 27 -0.13 -25.08 -24.25
CA ARG A 27 -0.33 -23.68 -24.63
C ARG A 27 -1.80 -23.34 -24.90
N ALA A 28 -2.57 -24.26 -25.51
CA ALA A 28 -3.97 -24.00 -25.83
C ALA A 28 -4.83 -23.93 -24.57
N ALA A 29 -4.54 -24.79 -23.58
CA ALA A 29 -5.19 -24.72 -22.28
C ALA A 29 -4.87 -23.41 -21.53
N CYS A 30 -3.63 -22.93 -21.60
CA CYS A 30 -3.23 -21.65 -20.99
C CYS A 30 -3.96 -20.47 -21.64
N GLU A 31 -3.96 -20.40 -22.98
CA GLU A 31 -4.65 -19.34 -23.73
C GLU A 31 -6.16 -19.33 -23.42
N ALA A 32 -6.80 -20.50 -23.36
CA ALA A 32 -8.21 -20.62 -23.01
C ALA A 32 -8.52 -20.20 -21.56
N ALA A 33 -7.62 -20.50 -20.61
CA ALA A 33 -7.79 -20.08 -19.22
C ALA A 33 -7.64 -18.56 -19.04
N GLU A 34 -6.66 -17.94 -19.71
CA GLU A 34 -6.49 -16.49 -19.73
C GLU A 34 -7.69 -15.79 -20.38
N GLU A 35 -8.19 -16.32 -21.50
CA GLU A 35 -9.40 -15.80 -22.16
C GLU A 35 -10.61 -15.90 -21.23
N LEU A 36 -10.80 -17.03 -20.55
CA LEU A 36 -11.89 -17.20 -19.59
C LEU A 36 -11.83 -16.15 -18.46
N VAL A 37 -10.65 -15.93 -17.87
CA VAL A 37 -10.46 -14.91 -16.83
C VAL A 37 -10.79 -13.52 -17.37
N ARG A 38 -10.30 -13.18 -18.57
CA ARG A 38 -10.55 -11.88 -19.21
C ARG A 38 -12.05 -11.64 -19.43
N VAL A 39 -12.75 -12.61 -20.01
CA VAL A 39 -14.20 -12.51 -20.28
C VAL A 39 -15.00 -12.35 -18.99
N LEU A 40 -14.65 -13.10 -17.94
CA LEU A 40 -15.33 -12.98 -16.65
C LEU A 40 -15.05 -11.62 -16.00
N MET A 41 -13.81 -11.15 -16.02
CA MET A 41 -13.43 -9.83 -15.49
C MET A 41 -14.15 -8.68 -16.21
N ASP A 42 -14.26 -8.75 -17.54
CA ASP A 42 -14.99 -7.76 -18.34
C ASP A 42 -16.49 -7.79 -18.01
N PHE A 43 -17.08 -8.98 -17.93
CA PHE A 43 -18.51 -9.14 -17.62
C PHE A 43 -18.86 -8.62 -16.21
N TYR A 44 -18.10 -9.02 -15.20
CA TYR A 44 -18.33 -8.58 -13.82
C TYR A 44 -18.04 -7.09 -13.67
N GLY A 45 -16.98 -6.58 -14.29
CA GLY A 45 -16.66 -5.15 -14.29
C GLY A 45 -17.78 -4.30 -14.89
N ALA A 46 -18.32 -4.71 -16.05
CA ALA A 46 -19.45 -4.03 -16.68
C ALA A 46 -20.73 -4.08 -15.82
N GLY A 47 -20.97 -5.20 -15.14
CA GLY A 47 -22.07 -5.33 -14.18
C GLY A 47 -21.90 -4.40 -12.98
N LEU A 48 -20.71 -4.37 -12.40
CA LEU A 48 -20.38 -3.55 -11.24
C LEU A 48 -20.47 -2.05 -11.55
N ALA A 49 -19.97 -1.62 -12.72
CA ALA A 49 -20.09 -0.24 -13.18
C ALA A 49 -21.55 0.22 -13.20
N ARG A 50 -22.45 -0.60 -13.77
CA ARG A 50 -23.89 -0.30 -13.80
C ARG A 50 -24.54 -0.26 -12.42
N ILE A 51 -24.09 -1.11 -11.49
CA ILE A 51 -24.57 -1.10 -10.10
C ILE A 51 -24.15 0.21 -9.43
N VAL A 52 -22.87 0.58 -9.56
CA VAL A 52 -22.29 1.81 -9.01
C VAL A 52 -23.02 3.05 -9.53
N GLU A 53 -23.21 3.13 -10.85
CA GLU A 53 -23.97 4.21 -11.50
C GLU A 53 -25.39 4.35 -10.94
N LYS A 54 -26.05 3.24 -10.62
CA LYS A 54 -27.43 3.23 -10.10
C LYS A 54 -27.53 3.47 -8.60
N ALA A 55 -26.51 3.09 -7.83
CA ALA A 55 -26.48 3.24 -6.37
C ALA A 55 -26.34 4.71 -5.95
N GLY A 56 -25.63 5.52 -6.74
CA GLY A 56 -25.32 6.91 -6.42
C GLY A 56 -24.21 7.06 -5.35
N GLU A 57 -23.68 8.27 -5.20
CA GLU A 57 -22.46 8.53 -4.41
C GLU A 57 -22.60 8.25 -2.91
N GLY A 58 -23.78 8.50 -2.33
CA GLY A 58 -24.01 8.37 -0.88
C GLY A 58 -23.87 6.92 -0.38
N PRO A 59 -24.68 5.97 -0.89
CA PRO A 59 -24.53 4.56 -0.56
C PRO A 59 -23.16 4.00 -0.92
N LEU A 60 -22.57 4.44 -2.05
CA LEU A 60 -21.27 3.96 -2.52
C LEU A 60 -20.13 4.24 -1.53
N LYS A 61 -20.12 5.43 -0.90
CA LYS A 61 -19.11 5.74 0.14
C LYS A 61 -19.22 4.79 1.34
N ALA A 62 -20.44 4.44 1.75
CA ALA A 62 -20.65 3.55 2.89
C ALA A 62 -20.25 2.09 2.59
N VAL A 63 -20.46 1.60 1.36
CA VAL A 63 -19.98 0.26 0.99
C VAL A 63 -18.49 0.22 0.68
N ALA A 64 -17.86 1.34 0.30
CA ALA A 64 -16.40 1.42 0.12
C ALA A 64 -15.61 1.36 1.44
N ASP A 65 -16.27 1.41 2.60
CA ASP A 65 -15.62 1.14 3.89
C ASP A 65 -15.42 -0.38 4.15
N ASP A 66 -16.08 -1.25 3.39
CA ASP A 66 -15.82 -2.70 3.42
C ASP A 66 -14.59 -3.02 2.56
N GLU A 67 -13.54 -3.60 3.17
CA GLU A 67 -12.26 -3.84 2.50
C GLU A 67 -12.38 -4.70 1.24
N LEU A 68 -13.26 -5.70 1.24
CA LEU A 68 -13.45 -6.57 0.06
C LEU A 68 -14.15 -5.80 -1.06
N VAL A 69 -15.18 -5.02 -0.72
CA VAL A 69 -15.88 -4.21 -1.72
C VAL A 69 -14.97 -3.12 -2.27
N ALA A 70 -14.18 -2.45 -1.42
CA ALA A 70 -13.20 -1.46 -1.81
C ALA A 70 -12.14 -2.04 -2.78
N SER A 71 -11.61 -3.22 -2.45
CA SER A 71 -10.66 -3.93 -3.31
C SER A 71 -11.27 -4.29 -4.67
N LEU A 72 -12.50 -4.80 -4.70
CA LEU A 72 -13.21 -5.14 -5.94
C LEU A 72 -13.50 -3.91 -6.81
N LEU A 73 -13.95 -2.81 -6.20
CA LEU A 73 -14.19 -1.55 -6.90
C LEU A 73 -12.88 -0.99 -7.48
N SER A 74 -11.79 -1.05 -6.72
CA SER A 74 -10.46 -0.59 -7.17
C SER A 74 -9.96 -1.41 -8.37
N LEU A 75 -10.09 -2.74 -8.33
CA LEU A 75 -9.72 -3.63 -9.44
C LEU A 75 -10.43 -3.28 -10.76
N HIS A 76 -11.64 -2.71 -10.68
CA HIS A 76 -12.41 -2.29 -11.86
C HIS A 76 -12.34 -0.77 -12.14
N GLY A 77 -11.53 -0.01 -11.41
CA GLY A 77 -11.43 1.45 -11.57
C GLY A 77 -12.72 2.20 -11.19
N LEU A 78 -13.53 1.63 -10.31
CA LEU A 78 -14.84 2.14 -9.88
C LEU A 78 -14.84 2.67 -8.44
N HIS A 79 -13.66 2.76 -7.81
CA HIS A 79 -13.56 3.22 -6.44
C HIS A 79 -13.91 4.71 -6.32
N PRO A 80 -14.71 5.12 -5.31
CA PRO A 80 -15.13 6.53 -5.15
C PRO A 80 -13.99 7.48 -4.76
N GLU A 81 -12.99 6.98 -4.05
CA GLU A 81 -11.74 7.70 -3.73
C GLU A 81 -10.69 7.47 -4.81
N ASP A 82 -9.90 8.50 -5.13
CA ASP A 82 -8.74 8.38 -6.02
C ASP A 82 -7.61 7.54 -5.40
N VAL A 83 -6.69 7.08 -6.25
CA VAL A 83 -5.61 6.17 -5.83
C VAL A 83 -4.69 6.77 -4.76
N HIS A 84 -4.42 8.08 -4.81
CA HIS A 84 -3.54 8.71 -3.82
C HIS A 84 -4.20 8.79 -2.44
N THR A 85 -5.49 9.10 -2.39
CA THR A 85 -6.27 9.08 -1.14
C THR A 85 -6.24 7.68 -0.50
N ARG A 86 -6.40 6.63 -1.32
CA ARG A 86 -6.37 5.25 -0.83
C ARG A 86 -4.97 4.80 -0.39
N ILE A 87 -3.92 5.16 -1.12
CA ILE A 87 -2.53 4.95 -0.70
C ILE A 87 -2.31 5.61 0.66
N GLY A 88 -2.79 6.84 0.86
CA GLY A 88 -2.73 7.53 2.14
C GLY A 88 -3.39 6.74 3.28
N ARG A 89 -4.59 6.17 3.05
CA ARG A 89 -5.26 5.28 4.03
C ARG A 89 -4.43 4.03 4.33
N ALA A 90 -3.82 3.41 3.31
CA ALA A 90 -2.97 2.24 3.48
C ALA A 90 -1.75 2.54 4.38
N LEU A 91 -1.07 3.66 4.13
CA LEU A 91 0.07 4.11 4.92
C LEU A 91 -0.34 4.42 6.38
N ALA A 92 -1.48 5.09 6.56
CA ALA A 92 -2.02 5.40 7.89
C ALA A 92 -2.39 4.13 8.67
N ALA A 93 -2.93 3.10 7.99
CA ALA A 93 -3.27 1.82 8.61
C ALA A 93 -2.03 0.99 8.98
N HIS A 94 -0.91 1.15 8.27
CA HIS A 94 0.36 0.48 8.60
C HIS A 94 1.00 1.01 9.88
N GLY A 95 0.87 2.31 10.16
CA GLY A 95 1.27 2.92 11.44
C GLY A 95 2.74 3.36 11.55
N GLU A 96 3.58 3.07 10.55
CA GLU A 96 4.93 3.64 10.47
C GLU A 96 4.93 4.97 9.70
N PRO A 97 5.69 5.99 10.15
CA PRO A 97 5.75 7.29 9.49
C PRO A 97 6.54 7.18 8.17
N LEU A 98 5.80 7.11 7.06
CA LEU A 98 6.33 7.04 5.70
C LEU A 98 5.91 8.30 4.92
N GLU A 99 6.88 8.93 4.27
CA GLU A 99 6.70 10.01 3.30
C GLU A 99 6.45 9.40 1.92
N LEU A 100 5.34 9.79 1.29
CA LEU A 100 5.03 9.44 -0.10
C LEU A 100 5.83 10.33 -1.05
N LEU A 101 6.74 9.74 -1.82
CA LEU A 101 7.55 10.46 -2.81
C LEU A 101 6.88 10.54 -4.17
N GLY A 102 6.10 9.51 -4.51
CA GLY A 102 5.37 9.44 -5.75
C GLY A 102 4.79 8.06 -6.00
N PHE A 103 3.82 8.01 -6.89
CA PHE A 103 3.23 6.79 -7.42
C PHE A 103 3.16 6.90 -8.93
N ASP A 104 3.72 5.91 -9.64
CA ASP A 104 3.60 5.80 -11.09
C ASP A 104 2.44 4.86 -11.41
N GLU A 105 1.30 5.44 -11.78
CA GLU A 105 0.08 4.69 -12.13
C GLU A 105 0.28 3.73 -13.31
N ARG A 106 1.24 4.00 -14.20
CA ARG A 106 1.48 3.19 -15.39
C ARG A 106 2.28 1.93 -15.08
N THR A 107 3.15 1.99 -14.07
CA THR A 107 3.99 0.85 -13.64
C THR A 107 3.51 0.21 -12.34
N GLY A 108 2.68 0.90 -11.56
CA GLY A 108 2.25 0.48 -10.23
C GLY A 108 3.32 0.63 -9.15
N VAL A 109 4.41 1.36 -9.43
CA VAL A 109 5.54 1.52 -8.50
C VAL A 109 5.27 2.67 -7.53
N LEU A 110 5.26 2.34 -6.23
CA LEU A 110 5.11 3.28 -5.13
C LEU A 110 6.49 3.60 -4.52
N ARG A 111 6.85 4.89 -4.48
CA ARG A 111 8.10 5.35 -3.87
C ARG A 111 7.85 5.96 -2.51
N LEU A 112 8.51 5.42 -1.50
CA LEU A 112 8.35 5.83 -0.11
C LEU A 112 9.70 6.16 0.52
N ARG A 113 9.70 7.08 1.48
CA ARG A 113 10.84 7.35 2.35
C ARG A 113 10.43 7.28 3.82
N PRO A 114 11.22 6.66 4.71
CA PRO A 114 10.99 6.79 6.13
C PRO A 114 11.11 8.25 6.58
N SER A 115 10.09 8.76 7.28
CA SER A 115 10.01 10.17 7.71
C SER A 115 10.99 10.49 8.84
N ALA A 116 11.52 9.48 9.53
CA ALA A 116 12.54 9.62 10.57
C ALA A 116 13.81 8.82 10.22
N ALA A 117 14.98 9.42 10.42
CA ALA A 117 16.19 8.63 10.64
C ALA A 117 15.98 7.81 11.92
N PRO A 118 16.37 6.53 11.98
CA PRO A 118 16.33 5.79 13.24
C PRO A 118 17.17 6.58 14.25
N THR A 119 16.49 7.25 15.18
CA THR A 119 17.14 7.89 16.32
C THR A 119 17.92 6.79 17.00
N GLY A 120 19.25 6.86 16.90
CA GLY A 120 20.16 5.95 17.56
C GLY A 120 19.98 6.05 19.08
N CYS A 121 19.02 5.30 19.60
CA CYS A 121 19.00 4.87 20.98
C CYS A 121 19.32 3.39 20.97
N GLY A 122 20.59 3.08 21.24
CA GLY A 122 21.03 1.72 21.53
C GLY A 122 20.40 1.26 22.84
N CYS A 123 19.16 0.80 22.76
CA CYS A 123 18.55 -0.04 23.78
C CYS A 123 17.94 -1.23 23.05
N GLY A 124 18.69 -2.33 23.03
CA GLY A 124 18.10 -3.61 22.64
C GLY A 124 17.04 -3.99 23.67
N SER A 125 15.87 -4.38 23.20
CA SER A 125 15.17 -5.59 23.64
C SER A 125 13.88 -5.71 22.83
N GLY A 126 13.56 -6.97 22.50
CA GLY A 126 12.40 -7.35 21.74
C GLY A 126 11.09 -6.85 22.35
N GLY A 127 10.14 -6.61 21.47
CA GLY A 127 8.80 -6.16 21.83
C GLY A 127 8.02 -5.74 20.60
N GLN A 128 8.00 -6.58 19.55
CA GLN A 128 6.97 -6.47 18.52
C GLN A 128 6.26 -7.81 18.38
N ASP A 129 5.72 -8.29 19.50
CA ASP A 129 4.49 -9.07 19.47
C ASP A 129 3.34 -8.09 19.18
N GLY A 130 3.22 -7.71 17.92
CA GLY A 130 2.11 -6.94 17.41
C GLY A 130 1.75 -7.54 16.07
N ALA A 131 0.61 -8.23 16.00
CA ALA A 131 0.01 -8.72 14.76
C ALA A 131 -0.49 -7.55 13.89
N GLY A 132 0.41 -6.61 13.54
CA GLY A 132 0.16 -5.54 12.60
C GLY A 132 0.19 -6.08 11.17
N ARG A 133 -0.69 -5.56 10.32
CA ARG A 133 -0.64 -5.85 8.88
C ARG A 133 0.67 -5.33 8.29
N THR A 134 1.29 -6.11 7.42
CA THR A 134 2.44 -5.63 6.66
C THR A 134 2.03 -4.43 5.80
N LEU A 135 2.99 -3.61 5.37
CA LEU A 135 2.70 -2.49 4.48
C LEU A 135 2.06 -3.01 3.18
N GLU A 136 2.59 -4.11 2.68
CA GLU A 136 2.13 -4.79 1.47
C GLU A 136 0.69 -5.31 1.63
N ASP A 137 0.33 -5.89 2.78
CA ASP A 137 -1.05 -6.32 3.06
C ASP A 137 -2.01 -5.12 3.13
N SER A 138 -1.58 -4.00 3.71
CA SER A 138 -2.39 -2.78 3.77
C SER A 138 -2.58 -2.18 2.38
N LEU A 139 -1.51 -2.10 1.58
CA LEU A 139 -1.57 -1.64 0.19
C LEU A 139 -2.44 -2.54 -0.66
N ALA A 140 -2.31 -3.87 -0.54
CA ALA A 140 -3.14 -4.81 -1.31
C ALA A 140 -4.64 -4.65 -1.05
N CYS A 141 -5.05 -4.19 0.14
CA CYS A 141 -6.46 -3.98 0.46
C CYS A 141 -6.98 -2.60 0.08
N PHE A 142 -6.21 -1.54 0.29
CA PHE A 142 -6.68 -0.18 0.01
C PHE A 142 -6.30 0.30 -1.40
N ALA A 143 -5.13 -0.09 -1.91
CA ALA A 143 -4.57 0.36 -3.18
C ALA A 143 -3.95 -0.81 -3.98
N PRO A 144 -4.76 -1.77 -4.46
CA PRO A 144 -4.29 -2.94 -5.19
C PRO A 144 -3.55 -2.62 -6.50
N GLU A 145 -3.64 -1.38 -6.99
CA GLU A 145 -2.88 -0.87 -8.12
C GLU A 145 -1.37 -0.73 -7.82
N VAL A 146 -0.99 -0.74 -6.53
CA VAL A 146 0.41 -0.75 -6.12
C VAL A 146 0.97 -2.17 -6.24
N THR A 147 1.77 -2.40 -7.26
CA THR A 147 2.37 -3.71 -7.58
C THR A 147 3.76 -3.87 -6.98
N SER A 148 4.45 -2.76 -6.69
CA SER A 148 5.79 -2.77 -6.11
C SER A 148 6.06 -1.55 -5.24
N VAL A 149 6.86 -1.72 -4.20
CA VAL A 149 7.24 -0.65 -3.26
C VAL A 149 8.76 -0.46 -3.31
N GLU A 150 9.19 0.72 -3.72
CA GLU A 150 10.59 1.16 -3.67
C GLU A 150 10.80 2.06 -2.45
N ARG A 151 11.71 1.66 -1.54
CA ARG A 151 12.04 2.45 -0.35
C ARG A 151 13.36 3.18 -0.58
N GLU A 152 13.30 4.51 -0.52
CA GLU A 152 14.50 5.34 -0.47
C GLU A 152 15.09 5.40 0.94
N PRO A 153 16.42 5.57 1.08
CA PRO A 153 17.03 5.79 2.38
C PRO A 153 16.48 7.06 3.03
N ALA A 154 16.40 7.06 4.37
CA ALA A 154 16.00 8.24 5.13
C ALA A 154 16.89 9.44 4.75
N ALA A 155 16.28 10.62 4.70
CA ALA A 155 17.01 11.85 4.42
C ALA A 155 18.15 12.01 5.45
N ALA A 156 19.34 12.39 4.98
CA ALA A 156 20.47 12.63 5.86
C ALA A 156 20.08 13.70 6.90
N PRO A 157 20.33 13.47 8.21
CA PRO A 157 20.00 14.47 9.21
C PRO A 157 20.73 15.77 8.88
N ALA A 158 20.02 16.90 8.96
CA ALA A 158 20.65 18.21 8.84
C ALA A 158 21.80 18.32 9.86
N PRO A 159 22.95 18.89 9.48
CA PRO A 159 24.10 18.95 10.36
C PRO A 159 23.70 19.64 11.67
N ALA A 160 23.94 18.98 12.80
CA ALA A 160 23.66 19.54 14.11
C ALA A 160 24.39 20.88 14.23
N LEU A 161 23.63 21.97 14.36
CA LEU A 161 24.20 23.30 14.57
C LEU A 161 24.87 23.29 15.95
N LEU A 162 26.19 23.15 15.96
CA LEU A 162 26.98 23.26 17.18
C LEU A 162 26.89 24.70 17.67
N GLN A 163 26.20 24.92 18.79
CA GLN A 163 26.18 26.22 19.46
C GLN A 163 27.55 26.47 20.09
N ILE A 164 28.37 27.29 19.46
CA ILE A 164 29.61 27.77 20.06
C ILE A 164 29.24 28.85 21.09
N GLY A 165 29.18 28.46 22.36
CA GLY A 165 29.03 29.40 23.46
C GLY A 165 30.25 30.32 23.56
N THR A 166 30.03 31.63 23.73
CA THR A 166 31.10 32.59 23.98
C THR A 166 31.72 32.37 25.36
N ARG A 167 33.06 32.26 25.39
CA ARG A 167 33.87 32.12 26.60
C ARG A 167 33.53 33.23 27.62
N PRO A 168 33.21 32.90 28.89
CA PRO A 168 32.99 33.90 29.93
C PRO A 168 34.25 34.77 30.14
N PRO A 169 34.10 36.08 30.41
CA PRO A 169 35.24 36.96 30.66
C PRO A 169 35.97 36.52 31.94
N SER A 170 37.31 36.43 31.85
CA SER A 170 38.17 36.14 32.99
C SER A 170 38.15 37.33 33.97
N PRO A 171 37.94 37.12 35.28
CA PRO A 171 37.95 38.22 36.23
C PRO A 171 39.35 38.83 36.31
N ALA A 172 39.43 40.14 36.05
CA ALA A 172 40.66 40.92 36.21
C ALA A 172 41.10 40.90 37.68
N ARG A 173 42.35 40.54 37.91
CA ARG A 173 42.97 40.59 39.25
C ARG A 173 43.32 42.06 39.53
N VAL A 174 42.61 42.67 40.48
CA VAL A 174 42.89 44.02 41.00
C VAL A 174 44.06 43.92 42.01
N PRO A 175 45.03 44.86 42.02
CA PRO A 175 46.21 44.82 42.88
C PRO A 175 45.89 44.93 44.38
#